data_AF-A0A7W0LSR9-F1
#
_entry.id   AF-A0A7W0LSR9-F1
#
_cell.length_a   1.000
_cell.length_b   1.000
_cell.length_c   1.000
_cell.angle_alpha   90.00
_cell.angle_beta   90.00
_cell.angle_gamma   90.00
#
_symmetry.space_group_name_H-M   'P 1'
#
loop_
_entity.id
_entity.type
_entity.pdbx_description
1 polymer ?
#
loop_
_entity_poly.entity_id
_entity_poly.type
_entity_poly.pdbx_seq_one_letter_code
_entity_poly.pdbx_strand_id
1 'polypeptide(L)' 'MLALLAQAPDSFPGGGPDALEALLNAYYLLFAGGFLIALLGHLFQSRTLVASGIILVFLGTATFLVAVGIHG' A
#
# COMPACT_ATOMS: atom_id res chain seq x y z
N MET A 1 24.40 2.54 6.91
CA MET A 1 23.21 2.07 6.17
C MET A 1 22.32 1.12 6.98
N LEU A 2 22.82 0.44 8.02
CA LEU A 2 22.01 -0.39 8.95
C LEU A 2 21.35 0.40 10.11
N ALA A 3 21.89 1.56 10.48
CA ALA A 3 21.37 2.36 11.60
C ALA A 3 20.00 2.99 11.35
N LEU A 4 19.60 3.18 10.08
CA LEU A 4 18.29 3.75 9.73
C LEU A 4 17.14 2.75 9.95
N LEU A 5 17.40 1.44 9.83
CA LEU A 5 16.44 0.38 10.14
C LEU A 5 16.31 0.15 11.65
N ALA A 6 17.38 0.40 12.42
CA ALA A 6 17.39 0.26 13.88
C ALA A 6 16.75 1.46 14.62
N GLN A 7 16.55 2.58 13.93
CA GLN A 7 15.77 3.73 14.42
C GLN A 7 14.32 3.72 13.93
N ALA A 8 13.88 2.65 13.24
CA ALA A 8 12.45 2.40 13.10
C ALA A 8 11.92 2.33 14.54
N PRO A 9 11.13 3.31 14.97
CA PRO A 9 10.74 3.34 16.36
C PRO A 9 9.94 2.07 16.63
N ASP A 10 10.10 1.47 17.82
CA ASP A 10 9.23 0.39 18.34
C ASP A 10 7.73 0.79 18.35
N SER A 11 7.40 1.99 17.88
CA SER A 11 6.09 2.53 17.62
C SER A 11 5.68 2.39 16.15
N PHE A 12 5.54 1.17 15.64
CA PHE A 12 4.43 0.95 14.71
C PHE A 12 3.17 0.84 15.58
N PRO A 13 2.34 1.88 15.67
CA PRO A 13 1.13 1.82 16.49
C PRO A 13 0.18 0.86 15.78
N GLY A 14 0.06 -0.36 16.30
CA GLY A 14 -0.82 -1.37 15.70
C GLY A 14 -0.27 -2.79 15.67
N GLY A 15 0.38 -3.28 16.72
CA GLY A 15 0.73 -4.71 16.84
C GLY A 15 -0.45 -5.60 17.23
N GLY A 16 -1.68 -5.18 16.94
CA GLY A 16 -2.91 -5.87 17.33
C GLY A 16 -3.73 -6.31 16.10
N PRO A 17 -4.65 -7.28 16.26
CA PRO A 17 -5.48 -7.78 15.16
C PRO A 17 -6.19 -6.68 14.35
N ASP A 18 -6.66 -5.63 15.04
CA ASP A 18 -7.35 -4.49 14.43
C ASP A 18 -6.48 -3.70 13.46
N ALA A 19 -5.17 -3.63 13.72
CA ALA A 19 -4.24 -2.91 12.88
C ALA A 19 -3.79 -3.73 11.67
N LEU A 20 -3.64 -5.06 11.82
CA LEU A 20 -3.50 -5.96 10.68
C LEU A 20 -4.69 -5.84 9.74
N GLU A 21 -5.91 -5.86 10.29
CA GLU A 21 -7.14 -5.72 9.52
C GLU A 21 -7.20 -4.35 8.80
N ALA A 22 -6.85 -3.26 9.49
CA ALA A 22 -6.78 -1.93 8.89
C ALA A 22 -5.75 -1.84 7.75
N LEU A 23 -4.56 -2.43 7.92
CA LEU A 23 -3.50 -2.48 6.91
C LEU A 23 -3.91 -3.32 5.68
N LEU A 24 -4.56 -4.46 5.90
CA LEU A 24 -5.11 -5.31 4.83
C LEU A 24 -6.25 -4.61 4.09
N ASN A 25 -7.15 -3.96 4.80
CA ASN A 25 -8.25 -3.22 4.19
C ASN A 25 -7.71 -2.04 3.36
N ALA A 26 -6.72 -1.31 3.87
CA ALA A 26 -6.02 -0.28 3.12
C ALA A 26 -5.35 -0.86 1.85
N TYR A 27 -4.66 -2.00 1.97
CA TYR A 27 -4.08 -2.71 0.81
C TYR A 27 -5.14 -3.02 -0.25
N TYR A 28 -6.24 -3.67 0.13
CA TYR A 28 -7.29 -4.05 -0.83
C TYR A 28 -7.91 -2.83 -1.49
N LEU A 29 -8.19 -1.77 -0.72
CA LEU A 29 -8.77 -0.54 -1.25
C LEU A 29 -7.83 0.17 -2.23
N LEU A 30 -6.55 0.33 -1.86
CA LEU A 30 -5.52 0.96 -2.68
C LEU A 30 -5.22 0.16 -3.94
N PHE A 31 -5.11 -1.16 -3.80
CA PHE A 31 -4.81 -2.06 -4.91
C PHE A 31 -5.98 -2.11 -5.90
N ALA A 32 -7.20 -2.41 -5.42
CA ALA A 32 -8.38 -2.48 -6.28
C ALA A 32 -8.70 -1.12 -6.90
N GLY A 33 -8.68 -0.05 -6.10
CA GLY A 33 -8.90 1.31 -6.57
C GLY A 33 -7.85 1.76 -7.60
N GLY A 34 -6.57 1.54 -7.30
CA GLY A 34 -5.48 1.86 -8.21
C GLY A 34 -5.54 1.08 -9.52
N PHE A 35 -5.88 -0.21 -9.45
CA PHE A 35 -6.05 -1.05 -10.63
C PHE A 35 -7.20 -0.57 -11.52
N LEU A 36 -8.36 -0.24 -10.92
CA LEU A 36 -9.50 0.30 -11.65
C LEU A 36 -9.17 1.66 -12.29
N ILE A 37 -8.47 2.54 -11.59
CA ILE A 37 -8.04 3.83 -12.13
C ILE A 37 -7.07 3.64 -13.29
N ALA A 38 -6.11 2.72 -13.17
CA ALA A 38 -5.17 2.41 -14.24
C ALA A 38 -5.90 1.83 -15.47
N LEU A 39 -6.88 0.94 -15.25
CA LEU A 39 -7.70 0.36 -16.29
C LEU A 39 -8.53 1.43 -17.01
N LEU A 40 -9.18 2.33 -16.27
CA LEU A 40 -9.90 3.47 -16.84
C LEU A 40 -8.94 4.38 -17.62
N GLY A 41 -7.75 4.65 -17.08
CA GLY A 41 -6.70 5.39 -17.78
C GLY A 41 -6.33 4.75 -19.11
N HIS A 42 -6.27 3.41 -19.15
CA HIS A 42 -6.00 2.69 -20.38
C HIS A 42 -7.15 2.81 -21.40
N LEU A 43 -8.40 2.68 -20.94
CA LEU A 43 -9.59 2.83 -21.78
C LEU A 43 -9.72 4.24 -22.37
N PHE A 44 -9.39 5.27 -21.60
CA PHE A 44 -9.43 6.67 -22.05
C PHE A 44 -8.11 7.15 -22.68
N GLN A 45 -7.13 6.25 -22.87
CA GLN A 45 -5.78 6.57 -23.37
C GLN A 45 -5.08 7.70 -22.60
N SER A 46 -5.41 7.88 -21.31
CA SER A 46 -4.85 8.91 -20.46
C SER A 46 -3.65 8.40 -19.68
N ARG A 47 -2.46 8.85 -20.09
CA ARG A 47 -1.18 8.49 -19.44
C ARG A 47 -1.15 8.92 -17.96
N THR A 48 -1.80 10.03 -17.62
CA THR A 48 -1.83 10.55 -16.24
C THR A 48 -2.69 9.68 -15.34
N LEU A 49 -3.85 9.19 -15.81
CA LEU A 49 -4.67 8.23 -15.05
C LEU A 49 -3.97 6.88 -14.89
N VAL A 50 -3.28 6.41 -15.94
CA VAL A 50 -2.50 5.16 -15.83
C VAL A 50 -1.42 5.31 -14.76
N ALA A 51 -0.67 6.41 -14.78
CA ALA A 51 0.38 6.67 -13.79
C ALA A 51 -0.17 6.78 -12.36
N SER A 52 -1.30 7.48 -12.15
CA SER A 52 -1.90 7.59 -10.82
C SER A 52 -2.40 6.24 -10.31
N GLY A 53 -3.03 5.44 -11.17
CA GLY A 53 -3.46 4.08 -10.82
C GLY A 53 -2.29 3.17 -10.43
N ILE A 54 -1.19 3.23 -11.18
CA ILE A 54 0.04 2.49 -10.86
C ILE A 54 0.59 2.92 -9.49
N ILE A 55 0.69 4.23 -9.22
CA ILE A 55 1.17 4.74 -7.93
C ILE A 55 0.32 4.20 -6.76
N LEU A 56 -1.01 4.19 -6.92
CA LEU A 56 -1.92 3.67 -5.91
C LEU A 56 -1.72 2.17 -5.66
N VAL A 57 -1.50 1.37 -6.71
CA VAL A 57 -1.19 -0.06 -6.59
C VAL A 57 0.13 -0.29 -5.85
N PHE A 58 1.17 0.50 -6.15
CA PHE A 58 2.44 0.43 -5.43
C PHE A 58 2.29 0.83 -3.97
N LEU A 59 1.46 1.85 -3.68
CA LEU A 59 1.20 2.28 -2.32
C LEU A 59 0.46 1.20 -1.51
N GLY A 60 -0.53 0.53 -2.11
CA GLY A 60 -1.18 -0.64 -1.52
C GLY A 60 -0.18 -1.79 -1.28
N THR A 61 0.70 -2.04 -2.24
CA THR A 61 1.75 -3.07 -2.07
C THR A 61 2.66 -2.75 -0.88
N ALA A 62 3.01 -1.48 -0.69
CA ALA A 62 3.78 -1.05 0.47
C ALA A 62 3.02 -1.29 1.79
N THR A 63 1.72 -1.00 1.85
CA THR A 63 0.92 -1.29 3.07
C THR A 63 0.84 -2.79 3.34
N PHE A 64 0.74 -3.64 2.32
CA PHE A 64 0.79 -5.09 2.47
C PHE A 64 2.13 -5.57 3.03
N LEU A 65 3.25 -5.06 2.49
CA LEU A 65 4.58 -5.41 2.98
C LEU A 65 4.79 -5.00 4.44
N VAL A 66 4.26 -3.84 4.84
CA VAL A 66 4.24 -3.40 6.24
C VAL A 66 3.39 -4.34 7.10
N ALA A 67 2.22 -4.75 6.62
CA ALA A 67 1.34 -5.68 7.32
C ALA A 67 2.03 -7.02 7.60
N VAL A 68 2.64 -7.61 6.57
CA VAL A 68 3.39 -8.87 6.66
C VAL A 68 4.65 -8.70 7.51
N GLY A 69 5.37 -7.59 7.38
CA GLY A 69 6.59 -7.35 8.17
C GLY A 69 6.34 -7.18 9.67
N ILE A 70 5.13 -6.78 10.06
CA ILE A 70 4.74 -6.60 11.48
C ILE A 70 4.04 -7.86 12.04
N HIS A 71 3.25 -8.58 11.23
CA HIS A 71 2.35 -9.63 11.72
C HIS A 71 2.61 -11.05 11.16
N GLY A 72 3.50 -11.20 10.17
CA GLY A 72 3.89 -12.49 9.57
C GLY A 72 5.13 -13.08 10.22
#